data_AF-A0A4D4JEC4-F1
#
_entry.id   AF-A0A4D4JEC4-F1
#
_cell.length_a   1.000
_cell.length_b   1.000
_cell.length_c   1.000
_cell.angle_alpha   90.00
_cell.angle_beta   90.00
_cell.angle_gamma   90.00
#
_symmetry.space_group_name_H-M   'P 1'
#
loop_
_entity.id
_entity.type
_entity.pdbx_description
1 polymer ?
#
loop_
_entity_poly.entity_id
_entity_poly.type
_entity_poly.pdbx_seq_one_letter_code
_entity_poly.pdbx_strand_id
1 'polypeptide(L)'
;MEALSPALVGVFSRLRNDLYRYLDGVEELARDGEDDEFLNARADVETLVGCVRTLLAEHRPDADGCCAVCPPGGIGWRYGRSPWPCPVVNTVYRFLEAPHRALIEKEFADEWGHSSASSRAR
;
A
#
# COMPACT_ATOMS: atom_id res chain seq x y z
N MET A 1 -24.91 9.22 -13.97
CA MET A 1 -23.81 9.42 -13.02
C MET A 1 -23.67 10.92 -12.88
N GLU A 2 -24.19 11.46 -11.78
CA GLU A 2 -24.11 12.89 -11.52
C GLU A 2 -22.63 13.21 -11.30
N ALA A 3 -22.05 14.02 -12.18
CA ALA A 3 -20.65 14.41 -12.04
C ALA A 3 -20.48 15.10 -10.68
N LEU A 4 -19.44 14.72 -9.94
CA LEU A 4 -19.11 15.40 -8.69
C LEU A 4 -19.02 16.91 -8.95
N SER A 5 -19.61 17.71 -8.07
CA SER A 5 -19.52 19.16 -8.21
C SER A 5 -18.05 19.59 -8.16
N PRO A 6 -17.66 20.67 -8.86
CA PRO A 6 -16.29 21.19 -8.81
C PRO A 6 -15.81 21.48 -7.37
N ALA A 7 -16.73 21.87 -6.49
CA ALA A 7 -16.45 22.07 -5.06
C ALA A 7 -16.04 20.76 -4.36
N LEU A 8 -16.77 19.66 -4.58
CA LEU A 8 -16.44 18.35 -4.01
C LEU A 8 -15.11 17.82 -4.54
N VAL A 9 -14.84 17.98 -5.83
CA VAL A 9 -13.53 17.62 -6.42
C VAL A 9 -12.40 18.39 -5.76
N GLY A 10 -12.59 19.69 -5.52
CA GLY A 10 -11.61 20.52 -4.82
C GLY A 10 -11.35 20.05 -3.39
N VAL A 11 -12.41 19.71 -2.64
CA VAL A 11 -12.29 19.19 -1.27
C VAL A 11 -11.54 17.85 -1.24
N PHE A 12 -11.91 16.90 -2.10
CA PHE A 12 -11.23 15.59 -2.14
C PHE A 12 -9.76 15.72 -2.59
N SER A 13 -9.45 16.66 -3.47
CA SER A 13 -8.07 16.92 -3.88
C SER A 13 -7.22 17.46 -2.71
N ARG A 14 -7.80 18.34 -1.88
CA ARG A 14 -7.11 18.85 -0.68
C ARG A 14 -6.91 17.75 0.35
N LEU A 15 -7.95 16.98 0.66
CA LEU A 15 -7.85 15.83 1.56
C LEU A 15 -6.75 14.86 1.12
N ARG A 16 -6.69 14.54 -0.18
CA ARG A 16 -5.65 13.68 -0.74
C ARG A 16 -4.26 14.27 -0.53
N ASN A 17 -4.08 15.57 -0.77
CA ASN A 17 -2.79 16.23 -0.57
C ASN A 17 -2.38 16.27 0.91
N ASP A 18 -3.33 16.42 1.83
CA ASP A 18 -3.07 16.40 3.26
C ASP A 18 -2.66 15.00 3.74
N LEU A 19 -3.29 13.95 3.20
CA LEU A 19 -2.87 12.57 3.43
C LEU A 19 -1.46 12.31 2.90
N TYR A 20 -1.12 12.79 1.70
CA TYR A 20 0.26 12.66 1.19
C TYR A 20 1.27 13.38 2.08
N ARG A 21 0.98 14.61 2.50
CA ARG A 21 1.86 15.34 3.41
C ARG A 21 2.08 14.60 4.74
N TYR A 22 1.04 13.99 5.28
CA TYR A 22 1.16 13.15 6.46
C TYR A 22 2.11 11.97 6.21
N LEU A 23 1.91 11.24 5.11
CA LEU A 23 2.77 10.10 4.76
C LEU A 23 4.23 10.51 4.55
N ASP A 24 4.47 11.63 3.87
CA ASP A 24 5.81 12.19 3.67
C ASP A 24 6.47 12.53 5.02
N GLY A 25 5.71 13.09 5.97
CA GLY A 25 6.21 13.38 7.32
C GLY A 25 6.56 12.13 8.12
N VAL A 26 5.74 11.06 8.02
CA VAL A 26 6.07 9.77 8.67
C VAL A 26 7.34 9.17 8.07
N GLU A 27 7.53 9.28 6.76
CA GLU A 27 8.74 8.81 6.08
C GLU A 27 10.00 9.60 6.49
N GLU A 28 9.88 10.92 6.63
CA GLU A 28 10.96 11.79 7.10
C GLU A 28 11.37 11.45 8.55
N LEU A 29 10.40 11.36 9.46
CA LEU A 29 10.67 11.01 10.86
C LEU A 29 11.29 9.61 10.99
N ALA A 30 10.87 8.66 10.18
CA ALA A 30 11.44 7.31 10.17
C ALA A 30 12.88 7.25 9.64
N ARG A 31 13.27 8.20 8.78
CA ARG A 31 14.61 8.25 8.18
C ARG A 31 15.61 9.03 9.03
N ASP A 32 15.22 10.22 9.48
CA ASP A 32 16.14 11.24 9.98
C ASP A 32 15.79 11.74 11.40
N GLY A 33 14.75 11.17 12.04
CA GLY A 33 14.26 11.64 13.34
C GLY A 33 15.24 11.42 14.49
N GLU A 34 15.28 12.39 15.41
CA GLU A 34 15.99 12.26 16.69
C GLU A 34 15.25 11.30 17.65
N ASP A 35 15.85 10.93 18.79
CA ASP A 35 15.35 9.85 19.67
C ASP A 35 13.87 10.02 20.09
N ASP A 36 13.43 11.24 20.40
CA ASP A 36 12.02 11.54 20.76
C ASP A 36 11.08 11.51 19.54
N GLU A 37 11.58 11.82 18.35
CA GLU A 37 10.84 11.81 17.09
C GLU A 37 10.65 10.38 16.55
N PHE A 38 11.60 9.48 16.85
CA PHE A 38 11.51 8.07 16.52
C PHE A 38 10.31 7.38 17.20
N LEU A 39 9.98 7.76 18.44
CA LEU A 39 8.80 7.25 19.13
C LEU A 39 7.50 7.66 18.43
N ASN A 40 7.45 8.89 17.91
CA ASN A 40 6.32 9.37 17.12
C ASN A 40 6.22 8.64 15.78
N ALA A 41 7.34 8.49 15.07
CA ALA A 41 7.40 7.72 13.82
C ALA A 41 6.90 6.29 14.01
N ARG A 42 7.29 5.64 15.11
CA ARG A 42 6.84 4.30 15.46
C ARG A 42 5.31 4.23 15.65
N ALA A 43 4.74 5.16 16.42
CA ALA A 43 3.30 5.22 16.64
C ALA A 43 2.54 5.46 15.33
N ASP A 44 3.08 6.29 14.44
CA ASP A 44 2.49 6.58 13.13
C ASP A 44 2.55 5.35 12.21
N VAL A 45 3.66 4.62 12.19
CA VAL A 45 3.78 3.34 11.46
C VAL A 45 2.80 2.30 12.00
N GLU A 46 2.67 2.16 13.32
CA GLU A 46 1.69 1.26 13.94
C GLU A 46 0.26 1.63 13.54
N THR A 47 -0.04 2.94 13.46
CA THR A 47 -1.32 3.46 12.98
C THR A 47 -1.55 3.11 11.50
N LEU A 48 -0.56 3.31 10.63
CA LEU A 48 -0.65 2.95 9.20
C LEU A 48 -0.89 1.44 9.00
N VAL A 49 -0.19 0.59 9.76
CA VAL A 49 -0.43 -0.86 9.77
C VAL A 49 -1.86 -1.18 10.21
N GLY A 50 -2.37 -0.47 11.24
CA GLY A 50 -3.76 -0.57 11.67
C GLY A 50 -4.76 -0.22 10.57
N CYS A 51 -4.54 0.89 9.85
CA CYS A 51 -5.37 1.31 8.72
C CYS A 51 -5.42 0.24 7.61
N VAL A 52 -4.27 -0.32 7.24
CA VAL A 52 -4.20 -1.37 6.20
C VAL A 52 -4.92 -2.65 6.66
N ARG A 53 -4.74 -3.07 7.92
CA ARG A 53 -5.44 -4.23 8.48
C ARG A 53 -6.95 -4.03 8.49
N THR A 54 -7.42 -2.86 8.87
CA THR A 54 -8.85 -2.51 8.84
C THR A 54 -9.39 -2.53 7.41
N LEU A 55 -8.67 -1.93 6.46
CA LEU A 55 -9.05 -1.95 5.05
C LEU A 55 -9.19 -3.39 4.51
N LEU A 56 -8.25 -4.27 4.85
CA LEU A 56 -8.30 -5.69 4.48
C LEU A 56 -9.39 -6.47 5.23
N ALA A 57 -9.80 -6.04 6.43
CA ALA A 57 -10.88 -6.67 7.18
C ALA A 57 -12.27 -6.30 6.63
N GLU A 58 -12.44 -5.06 6.19
CA GLU A 58 -13.67 -4.56 5.56
C GLU A 58 -13.87 -5.16 4.18
N HIS A 59 -12.81 -5.17 3.37
CA HIS A 59 -12.81 -5.88 2.10
C HIS A 59 -12.63 -7.36 2.37
N ARG A 60 -13.72 -8.12 2.45
CA ARG A 60 -13.71 -9.58 2.58
C ARG A 60 -14.70 -10.22 1.60
N PRO A 61 -14.51 -11.49 1.22
CA PRO A 61 -15.50 -12.20 0.43
C PRO A 61 -16.81 -12.34 1.22
N ASP A 62 -17.93 -12.15 0.54
CA ASP A 62 -19.27 -12.52 1.00
C ASP A 62 -19.56 -13.99 0.67
N ALA A 63 -20.78 -14.45 0.96
CA ALA A 63 -21.20 -15.82 0.72
C ALA A 63 -21.15 -16.24 -0.77
N ASP A 64 -21.15 -15.27 -1.68
CA ASP A 64 -21.13 -15.49 -3.13
C ASP A 64 -19.72 -15.32 -3.72
N GLY A 65 -18.69 -15.21 -2.88
CA GLY A 65 -17.30 -15.02 -3.31
C GLY A 65 -17.02 -13.62 -3.87
N CYS A 66 -17.89 -12.65 -3.61
CA CYS A 66 -17.72 -11.26 -4.04
C CYS A 66 -17.26 -10.40 -2.85
N CYS A 67 -16.61 -9.27 -3.11
CA CYS A 67 -16.29 -8.32 -2.06
C CYS A 67 -17.56 -7.66 -1.51
N ALA A 68 -17.72 -7.71 -0.18
CA ALA A 68 -18.92 -7.22 0.49
C ALA A 68 -19.10 -5.69 0.42
N VAL A 69 -18.02 -4.93 0.23
CA VAL A 69 -18.02 -3.44 0.32
C VAL A 69 -17.77 -2.74 -1.00
N CYS A 70 -17.12 -3.41 -1.96
CA CYS A 70 -16.85 -2.79 -3.25
C CYS A 70 -18.16 -2.58 -4.03
N PRO A 71 -18.38 -1.38 -4.60
CA PRO A 71 -19.47 -1.19 -5.53
C PRO A 71 -19.28 -2.11 -6.75
N PRO A 72 -20.37 -2.41 -7.49
CA PRO A 72 -20.28 -3.07 -8.78
C PRO A 72 -19.26 -2.34 -9.69
N GLY A 73 -18.28 -3.08 -10.21
CA GLY A 73 -17.27 -2.53 -11.13
C GLY A 73 -17.80 -2.50 -12.56
N GLY A 74 -17.40 -1.50 -13.36
CA GLY A 74 -17.90 -1.33 -14.73
C GLY A 74 -16.84 -1.49 -15.82
N ILE A 75 -17.07 -2.43 -16.75
CA ILE A 75 -17.28 -2.16 -18.19
C ILE A 75 -18.56 -2.91 -18.58
N GLY A 76 -19.65 -2.18 -18.77
CA GLY A 76 -20.97 -2.73 -19.09
C GLY A 76 -21.82 -3.06 -17.86
N TRP A 77 -23.08 -2.63 -17.89
CA TRP A 77 -24.14 -2.82 -16.87
C TRP A 77 -24.53 -4.29 -16.60
N ARG A 78 -23.68 -5.26 -16.95
CA ARG A 78 -24.05 -6.65 -17.12
C ARG A 78 -23.61 -7.59 -15.99
N TYR A 79 -22.68 -7.20 -15.11
CA TYR A 79 -22.21 -8.13 -14.07
C TYR A 79 -21.79 -7.43 -12.75
N GLY A 80 -22.74 -7.37 -11.82
CA GLY A 80 -22.56 -7.83 -10.43
C GLY A 80 -21.56 -7.13 -9.50
N ARG A 81 -21.62 -7.53 -8.23
CA ARG A 81 -20.66 -7.16 -7.17
C ARG A 81 -19.22 -7.48 -7.61
N SER A 82 -18.23 -6.74 -7.10
CA SER A 82 -16.82 -6.96 -7.46
C SER A 82 -16.36 -8.35 -6.96
N PRO A 83 -15.82 -9.24 -7.81
CA PRO A 83 -15.34 -10.55 -7.38
C PRO A 83 -14.13 -10.42 -6.44
N TRP A 84 -13.96 -11.39 -5.55
CA TRP A 84 -12.80 -11.48 -4.68
C TRP A 84 -11.61 -12.20 -5.37
N PRO A 85 -10.35 -11.74 -5.22
CA PRO A 85 -9.91 -10.53 -4.54
C PRO A 85 -10.25 -9.27 -5.34
N CYS A 86 -10.84 -8.28 -4.66
CA CYS A 86 -11.20 -7.02 -5.30
C CYS A 86 -9.97 -6.13 -5.58
N PRO A 87 -10.10 -5.07 -6.40
CA PRO A 87 -8.98 -4.20 -6.75
C PRO A 87 -8.23 -3.62 -5.56
N VAL A 88 -8.92 -3.30 -4.46
CA VAL A 88 -8.30 -2.75 -3.24
C VAL A 88 -7.33 -3.75 -2.62
N VAL A 89 -7.79 -4.99 -2.42
CA VAL A 89 -6.98 -6.06 -1.80
C VAL A 89 -5.82 -6.45 -2.71
N ASN A 90 -6.06 -6.53 -4.02
CA ASN A 90 -4.98 -6.78 -4.97
C ASN A 90 -3.94 -5.65 -4.97
N THR A 91 -4.37 -4.41 -4.78
CA THR A 91 -3.48 -3.25 -4.68
C THR A 91 -2.62 -3.32 -3.42
N VAL A 92 -3.21 -3.61 -2.26
CA VAL A 92 -2.47 -3.81 -1.00
C VAL A 92 -1.48 -4.96 -1.12
N TYR A 93 -1.90 -6.11 -1.65
CA TYR A 93 -1.02 -7.26 -1.91
C TYR A 93 0.20 -6.86 -2.75
N ARG A 94 -0.04 -6.17 -3.87
CA ARG A 94 1.04 -5.69 -4.74
C ARG A 94 1.98 -4.72 -4.03
N PHE A 95 1.46 -3.78 -3.24
CA PHE A 95 2.30 -2.78 -2.57
C PHE A 95 3.00 -3.27 -1.31
N LEU A 96 2.54 -4.33 -0.67
CA LEU A 96 3.25 -4.91 0.47
C LEU A 96 4.23 -5.99 0.02
N GLU A 97 3.81 -6.90 -0.85
CA GLU A 97 4.66 -8.05 -1.20
C GLU A 97 5.67 -7.75 -2.32
N ALA A 98 5.37 -6.84 -3.26
CA ALA A 98 6.33 -6.48 -4.32
C ALA A 98 7.57 -5.72 -3.82
N PRO A 99 7.49 -4.74 -2.90
CA PRO A 99 8.69 -4.08 -2.38
C PRO A 99 9.50 -4.98 -1.44
N HIS A 100 8.89 -5.89 -0.68
CA HIS A 100 9.65 -6.89 0.07
C HIS A 100 10.44 -7.82 -0.85
N ARG A 101 9.89 -8.22 -2.00
CA ARG A 101 10.68 -8.98 -2.99
C ARG A 101 11.88 -8.20 -3.51
N ALA A 102 11.72 -6.92 -3.88
CA ALA A 102 12.80 -6.12 -4.45
C ALA A 102 13.90 -5.74 -3.44
N LEU A 103 13.53 -5.47 -2.18
CA LEU A 103 14.49 -5.19 -1.11
C LEU A 103 15.20 -6.46 -0.64
N ILE A 104 14.50 -7.59 -0.54
CA ILE A 104 15.12 -8.90 -0.28
C ILE A 104 16.07 -9.26 -1.44
N GLU A 105 15.65 -9.17 -2.69
CA GLU A 105 16.52 -9.47 -3.84
C GLU A 105 17.77 -8.57 -3.87
N LYS A 106 17.65 -7.30 -3.46
CA LYS A 106 18.78 -6.37 -3.38
C LYS A 106 19.70 -6.65 -2.20
N GLU A 107 19.16 -6.88 -0.99
CA GLU A 107 19.97 -7.24 0.18
C GLU A 107 20.69 -8.57 -0.02
N PHE A 108 20.02 -9.58 -0.60
CA PHE A 108 20.68 -10.85 -0.96
C PHE A 108 21.72 -10.67 -2.08
N ALA A 109 21.50 -9.77 -3.06
CA ALA A 109 22.48 -9.48 -4.09
C ALA A 109 23.71 -8.70 -3.56
N ASP A 110 23.50 -7.80 -2.60
CA ASP A 110 24.56 -7.00 -1.97
C ASP A 110 25.36 -7.85 -0.95
N GLU A 111 24.70 -8.75 -0.21
CA GLU A 111 25.30 -9.68 0.76
C GLU A 111 26.10 -10.82 0.09
N TRP A 112 25.69 -11.26 -1.11
CA TRP A 112 26.38 -12.33 -1.87
C TRP A 112 27.15 -11.83 -3.10
N GLY A 113 27.18 -10.51 -3.36
CA GLY A 113 27.81 -9.87 -4.53
C GLY A 113 29.33 -9.69 -4.48
N HIS A 114 30.01 -10.14 -3.42
CA HIS A 114 31.47 -9.95 -3.26
C HIS A 114 32.29 -11.25 -3.18
N SER A 115 31.76 -12.41 -3.57
CA SER A 115 32.57 -13.63 -3.62
C SER A 115 32.28 -14.53 -4.81
N SER A 116 32.58 -14.03 -6.01
CA SER A 116 32.94 -14.90 -7.13
C SER A 116 33.96 -14.25 -8.08
N ALA A 117 35.12 -13.89 -7.53
CA ALA A 117 36.32 -13.67 -8.33
C ALA A 117 37.54 -14.25 -7.60
N SER A 118 37.80 -15.55 -7.79
CA SER A 118 39.14 -16.11 -8.03
C SER A 118 39.17 -17.63 -7.77
N SER A 119 39.10 -18.43 -8.83
CA SER A 119 40.21 -19.34 -9.14
C SER A 119 40.13 -19.78 -10.61
N ARG A 120 40.83 -19.06 -11.50
CA ARG A 120 41.46 -19.71 -12.66
C ARG A 120 42.82 -20.20 -12.19
N ALA A 121 43.08 -21.50 -12.24
CA ALA A 121 44.37 -22.09 -12.60
C ALA A 121 44.38 -23.62 -12.38
N ARG A 122 44.02 -24.39 -13.42
CA ARG A 122 44.92 -25.28 -14.18
C ARG A 122 44.10 -26.18 -15.08
#